data_AF-X1GKT6-F1
#
_entry.id   AF-X1GKT6-F1
#
_cell.length_a   1.000
_cell.length_b   1.000
_cell.length_c   1.000
_cell.angle_alpha   90.00
_cell.angle_beta   90.00
_cell.angle_gamma   90.00
#
_symmetry.space_group_name_H-M   'P 1'
#
loop_
_entity.id
_entity.type
_entity.pdbx_description
1 polymer ?
#
loop_
_entity_poly.entity_id
_entity_poly.type
_entity_poly.pdbx_seq_one_letter_code
_entity_poly.pdbx_strand_id
1 'polypeptide(L)'
;LKRMGLKAEGYKFTSESKKMLIESLMMAFEQKKIRIFDDPTQKNELEIFEFRRNPSGIIHYSAPDGYHDDCVIALALANWRLQNKGIEPRITRL
;
A
#
# COMPACT_ATOMS: atom_id res chain seq x y z
N LEU A 1 9.69 17.78 -1.15
CA LEU A 1 8.78 17.56 0.01
C LEU A 1 9.29 18.23 1.29
N LYS A 2 10.36 17.73 1.96
CA LYS A 2 10.87 18.33 3.21
C LYS A 2 11.28 19.81 3.09
N ARG A 3 11.95 20.18 1.99
CA ARG A 3 12.32 21.58 1.69
C ARG A 3 11.12 22.51 1.46
N MET A 4 9.94 21.94 1.18
CA MET A 4 8.69 22.68 0.96
C MET A 4 7.81 22.71 2.22
N GLY A 5 8.32 22.23 3.37
CA GLY A 5 7.54 22.17 4.62
C GLY A 5 6.45 21.09 4.66
N LEU A 6 6.38 20.21 3.65
CA LEU A 6 5.37 19.15 3.59
C LEU A 6 5.71 18.01 4.57
N LYS A 7 4.73 17.63 5.39
CA LYS A 7 4.80 16.44 6.25
C LYS A 7 4.66 15.19 5.37
N ALA A 8 5.79 14.58 5.06
CA ALA A 8 5.86 13.34 4.31
C ALA A 8 6.75 12.33 5.03
N GLU A 9 6.30 11.08 5.07
CA GLU A 9 7.04 9.94 5.58
C GLU A 9 7.46 9.07 4.39
N GLY A 10 8.72 8.63 4.38
CA GLY A 10 9.23 7.77 3.32
C GLY A 10 8.83 6.32 3.57
N TYR A 11 8.38 5.63 2.52
CA TYR A 11 8.15 4.19 2.53
C TYR A 11 9.18 3.52 1.62
N LYS A 12 10.00 2.61 2.18
CA LYS A 12 11.03 1.90 1.40
C LYS A 12 10.42 0.64 0.79
N PHE A 13 10.35 0.60 -0.54
CA PHE A 13 9.87 -0.58 -1.26
C PHE A 13 10.97 -1.66 -1.40
N THR A 14 10.61 -2.86 -1.00
CA THR A 14 11.27 -4.15 -1.20
C THR A 14 10.17 -5.17 -1.56
N SER A 15 10.50 -6.35 -2.10
CA SER A 15 9.48 -7.38 -2.37
C SER A 15 8.65 -7.72 -1.12
N GLU A 16 9.32 -7.82 0.04
CA GLU A 16 8.68 -8.12 1.33
C GLU A 16 7.79 -6.98 1.83
N SER A 17 8.29 -5.74 1.85
CA SER A 17 7.49 -4.59 2.30
C SER A 17 6.33 -4.31 1.35
N LYS A 18 6.50 -4.46 0.03
CA LYS A 18 5.39 -4.36 -0.94
C LYS A 18 4.34 -5.42 -0.65
N LYS A 19 4.73 -6.68 -0.41
CA LYS A 19 3.81 -7.75 0.00
C LYS A 19 3.02 -7.37 1.26
N MET A 20 3.69 -6.95 2.34
CA MET A 20 3.02 -6.55 3.58
C MET A 20 2.06 -5.38 3.38
N LEU A 21 2.44 -4.41 2.54
CA LEU A 21 1.64 -3.24 2.21
C LEU A 21 0.33 -3.64 1.50
N ILE A 22 0.42 -4.54 0.52
CA ILE A 22 -0.73 -5.04 -0.23
C ILE A 22 -1.61 -5.94 0.64
N GLU A 23 -1.04 -6.85 1.43
CA GLU A 23 -1.82 -7.71 2.33
C GLU A 23 -2.59 -6.91 3.38
N SER A 24 -1.98 -5.83 3.90
CA SER A 24 -2.67 -4.88 4.78
C SER A 24 -3.84 -4.15 4.08
N LEU A 25 -3.70 -3.83 2.79
CA LEU A 25 -4.78 -3.27 2.00
C LEU A 25 -5.92 -4.28 1.79
N MET A 26 -5.60 -5.53 1.45
CA MET A 26 -6.58 -6.61 1.29
C MET A 26 -7.38 -6.84 2.58
N MET A 27 -6.72 -6.87 3.74
CA MET A 27 -7.40 -6.98 5.03
C MET A 27 -8.34 -5.79 5.30
N ALA A 28 -7.96 -4.58 4.88
CA ALA A 28 -8.79 -3.40 5.07
C ALA A 28 -10.07 -3.46 4.20
N PHE A 29 -9.97 -4.01 2.98
CA PHE A 29 -11.13 -4.30 2.14
C PHE A 29 -12.05 -5.35 2.78
N GLU A 30 -11.48 -6.49 3.19
CA GLU A 30 -12.24 -7.60 3.80
C GLU A 30 -13.02 -7.13 5.04
N GLN A 31 -12.39 -6.31 5.87
CA GLN A 31 -13.00 -5.75 7.09
C GLN A 31 -13.92 -4.55 6.82
N LYS A 32 -14.13 -4.16 5.56
CA LYS A 32 -14.90 -2.98 5.14
C LYS A 32 -14.44 -1.68 5.83
N LYS A 33 -13.14 -1.56 6.10
CA LYS A 33 -12.53 -0.41 6.81
C LYS A 33 -12.18 0.75 5.88
N ILE A 34 -12.15 0.50 4.57
CA ILE A 34 -11.86 1.50 3.56
C ILE A 34 -12.97 1.55 2.51
N ARG A 35 -13.05 2.69 1.82
CA ARG A 35 -13.86 2.88 0.61
C ARG A 35 -12.95 3.44 -0.46
N ILE A 36 -13.25 3.12 -1.70
CA ILE A 36 -12.54 3.61 -2.88
C ILE A 36 -13.33 4.76 -3.51
N PHE A 37 -12.65 5.57 -4.32
CA PHE A 37 -13.32 6.57 -5.13
C PHE A 37 -14.11 5.90 -6.25
N ASP A 38 -15.15 6.58 -6.73
CA ASP A 38 -15.84 6.19 -7.96
C ASP A 38 -15.01 6.68 -9.16
N ASP A 39 -13.87 6.03 -9.37
CA ASP A 39 -12.91 6.34 -10.42
C ASP A 39 -12.64 5.08 -11.26
N PRO A 40 -12.86 5.10 -12.59
CA PRO A 40 -12.68 3.94 -13.45
C PRO A 40 -11.25 3.39 -13.46
N THR A 41 -10.24 4.27 -13.34
CA THR A 41 -8.83 3.87 -13.34
C THR A 41 -8.50 3.08 -12.08
N GLN A 42 -8.86 3.63 -10.91
CA GLN A 42 -8.68 2.95 -9.63
C GLN A 42 -9.41 1.61 -9.60
N LYS A 43 -10.63 1.55 -10.13
CA LYS A 43 -11.40 0.31 -10.20
C LYS A 43 -10.71 -0.74 -11.07
N ASN A 44 -10.34 -0.37 -12.30
CA ASN A 44 -9.67 -1.28 -13.23
C ASN A 44 -8.36 -1.79 -12.65
N GLU A 45 -7.51 -0.92 -12.13
CA GLU A 45 -6.23 -1.33 -11.56
C GLU A 45 -6.41 -2.28 -10.37
N LEU A 46 -7.39 -2.05 -9.48
CA LEU A 46 -7.70 -2.96 -8.37
C LEU A 46 -8.23 -4.32 -8.84
N GLU A 47 -9.03 -4.35 -9.91
CA GLU A 47 -9.62 -5.58 -10.45
C GLU A 47 -8.60 -6.49 -11.13
N ILE A 48 -7.60 -5.93 -11.80
CA ILE A 48 -6.59 -6.70 -12.53
C ILE A 48 -5.33 -6.99 -11.72
N PHE A 49 -5.16 -6.38 -10.54
CA PHE A 49 -3.96 -6.52 -9.73
C PHE A 49 -3.78 -7.97 -9.27
N GLU A 50 -2.62 -8.56 -9.55
CA GLU A 50 -2.38 -9.99 -9.33
C GLU A 50 -1.12 -10.24 -8.49
N PHE A 51 -0.95 -11.50 -8.08
CA PHE A 51 0.31 -11.98 -7.50
C PHE A 51 0.94 -13.04 -8.40
N ARG A 52 2.27 -13.00 -8.49
CA ARG A 52 3.08 -14.02 -9.18
C ARG A 52 4.04 -14.65 -8.19
N ARG A 53 4.16 -15.97 -8.24
CA ARG A 53 5.12 -16.72 -7.43
C ARG A 53 6.28 -17.15 -8.31
N ASN A 54 7.50 -16.79 -7.95
CA ASN A 54 8.68 -17.22 -8.68
C ASN A 54 9.08 -18.67 -8.29
N PRO A 55 10.00 -19.32 -9.02
CA PRO A 55 10.45 -20.68 -8.69
C PRO A 55 11.06 -20.84 -7.29
N SER A 56 11.67 -19.77 -6.74
CA SER A 56 12.20 -19.78 -5.37
C SER A 56 11.11 -19.58 -4.30
N GLY A 57 9.84 -19.49 -4.70
CA GLY A 57 8.68 -19.36 -3.83
C GLY A 57 8.34 -17.94 -3.37
N ILE A 58 9.10 -16.92 -3.79
CA ILE A 58 8.87 -15.51 -3.47
C ILE A 58 7.64 -15.01 -4.23
N ILE A 59 6.77 -14.30 -3.52
CA ILE A 59 5.55 -13.69 -4.06
C ILE A 59 5.83 -12.25 -4.44
N HIS A 60 5.41 -11.86 -5.64
CA HIS A 60 5.45 -10.51 -6.16
C HIS A 60 4.04 -10.06 -6.50
N TYR A 61 3.65 -8.88 -6.03
CA TYR A 61 2.37 -8.26 -6.38
C TYR A 61 2.58 -7.19 -7.45
N SER A 62 1.85 -7.27 -8.55
CA SER A 62 1.93 -6.33 -9.67
C SER A 62 0.67 -6.37 -10.52
N ALA A 63 0.44 -5.31 -11.30
CA ALA A 63 -0.47 -5.39 -12.43
C ALA A 63 0.11 -6.34 -13.51
N PRO A 64 -0.74 -6.88 -14.41
CA PRO A 64 -0.29 -7.60 -15.58
C PRO A 64 0.55 -6.72 -16.51
N ASP A 65 1.31 -7.35 -17.40
CA ASP A 65 2.20 -6.63 -18.30
C ASP A 65 1.38 -5.69 -19.22
N GLY A 66 1.82 -4.44 -19.33
CA GLY A 66 1.11 -3.40 -20.08
C GLY A 66 0.10 -2.59 -19.26
N TYR A 67 -0.03 -2.85 -17.96
CA TYR A 67 -0.91 -2.12 -17.04
C TYR A 67 -0.13 -1.44 -15.90
N HIS A 68 -0.79 -0.47 -15.26
CA HIS A 68 -0.25 0.29 -14.13
C HIS A 68 -0.82 -0.21 -12.79
N ASP A 69 -0.11 0.06 -11.70
CA ASP A 69 -0.53 -0.20 -10.33
C ASP A 69 -0.52 1.05 -9.43
N ASP A 70 -0.43 2.24 -10.03
CA ASP A 70 -0.25 3.50 -9.31
C ASP A 70 -1.41 3.80 -8.34
N CYS A 71 -2.66 3.57 -8.74
CA CYS A 71 -3.82 3.73 -7.89
C CYS A 71 -3.84 2.71 -6.74
N VAL A 72 -3.42 1.47 -7.00
CA VAL A 72 -3.32 0.42 -5.97
C VAL A 72 -2.28 0.80 -4.93
N ILE A 73 -1.09 1.21 -5.36
CA ILE A 73 0.00 1.59 -4.46
C ILE A 73 -0.33 2.86 -3.67
N ALA A 74 -0.94 3.87 -4.32
CA ALA A 74 -1.40 5.08 -3.64
C ALA A 74 -2.42 4.75 -2.53
N LEU A 75 -3.40 3.90 -2.83
CA LEU A 75 -4.40 3.47 -1.85
C LEU A 75 -3.77 2.66 -0.71
N ALA A 76 -2.83 1.77 -1.02
CA ALA A 76 -2.15 0.96 -0.02
C ALA A 76 -1.31 1.81 0.94
N LEU A 77 -0.59 2.82 0.45
CA LEU A 77 0.15 3.79 1.26
C LEU A 77 -0.77 4.63 2.15
N ALA A 78 -1.92 5.06 1.62
CA ALA A 78 -2.93 5.78 2.40
C ALA A 78 -3.48 4.92 3.55
N ASN A 79 -3.84 3.67 3.27
CA ASN A 79 -4.28 2.71 4.27
C ASN A 79 -3.19 2.43 5.31
N TRP A 80 -1.94 2.22 4.88
CA TRP A 80 -0.81 2.04 5.80
C TRP A 80 -0.65 3.22 6.75
N ARG A 81 -0.72 4.45 6.25
CA ARG A 81 -0.63 5.63 7.11
C ARG A 81 -1.78 5.70 8.11
N LEU A 82 -3.00 5.33 7.71
CA LEU A 82 -4.16 5.29 8.63
C LEU A 82 -3.96 4.28 9.76
N GLN A 83 -3.42 3.10 9.48
CA GLN A 83 -3.18 2.07 10.50
C GLN A 83 -2.05 2.46 11.46
N ASN A 84 -1.07 3.24 11.00
CA ASN A 84 0.07 3.68 11.80
C ASN A 84 -0.14 5.03 12.52
N LYS A 85 -1.35 5.61 12.49
CA LYS A 85 -1.68 6.91 13.13
C LYS A 85 -1.55 6.93 14.67
N GLY A 86 -1.03 5.89 15.32
CA GLY A 86 -0.91 5.77 16.78
C GLY A 86 0.46 5.33 17.32
N ILE A 87 1.49 5.18 16.50
CA ILE A 87 2.83 4.75 16.95
C ILE A 87 3.77 5.95 17.01
N GLU A 88 3.54 6.88 17.95
CA GLU A 88 4.65 7.66 18.49
C GLU A 88 5.15 6.90 19.72
N PRO A 89 6.35 6.26 19.70
CA PRO A 89 6.97 5.84 20.94
C PRO A 89 7.34 7.11 21.71
N ARG A 90 6.45 7.56 22.60
CA ARG A 90 6.80 8.51 23.66
C ARG A 90 7.71 7.76 24.63
N ILE A 91 9.00 7.71 24.33
CA ILE A 91 10.00 7.51 25.36
C ILE A 91 10.03 8.81 26.17
N THR A 92 9.07 8.95 27.09
CA THR A 92 9.23 9.90 28.18
C THR A 92 10.25 9.27 29.11
N ARG A 93 11.50 9.71 29.03
CA ARG A 93 12.45 9.45 30.12
C ARG A 93 11.89 10.16 31.35
N LEU A 94 11.64 9.39 32.42
CA LEU A 94 11.51 9.91 33.78
C LEU A 94 12.86 10.46 34.24
#